data_AF-A0A2D8FD36-F1
#
_entry.id   AF-A0A2D8FD36-F1
#
_cell.length_a   1.000
_cell.length_b   1.000
_cell.length_c   1.000
_cell.angle_alpha   90.00
_cell.angle_beta   90.00
_cell.angle_gamma   90.00
#
_symmetry.space_group_name_H-M   'P 1'
#
loop_
_entity.id
_entity.type
_entity.pdbx_description
1 polymer ?
#
loop_
_entity_poly.entity_id
_entity_poly.type
_entity_poly.pdbx_seq_one_letter_code
_entity_poly.pdbx_strand_id
1 'polypeptide(L)'
;MNNFLKREFLLFFNIPKNIYLPLSIYSILFVIFVALGLPDNFKFANVFISSFITVFIISESSYKDDFESGAIEQMILEDKNLISYVLSKLFIQTVFVFIPMLIIGLLFSGLPQNLSLTQFSASYLACLLTLSPFFNLGSIVSIRKNNSLNALIIIPFLVPFIFLIEGLFISGQWNPNFYFLMAYFVFSIVFINLLVVEVIKIQIR
;
A
#
# COMPACT_ATOMS: atom_id res chain seq x y z
N MET A 1 13.76 4.55 -17.35
CA MET A 1 12.37 4.38 -16.84
C MET A 1 11.60 3.29 -17.58
N ASN A 2 11.57 3.27 -18.92
CA ASN A 2 10.70 2.35 -19.70
C ASN A 2 10.96 0.84 -19.47
N ASN A 3 12.22 0.44 -19.23
CA ASN A 3 12.55 -0.97 -19.03
C ASN A 3 12.09 -1.56 -17.69
N PHE A 4 12.06 -0.75 -16.60
CA PHE A 4 11.59 -1.22 -15.30
C PHE A 4 10.08 -1.34 -15.24
N LEU A 5 9.35 -0.36 -15.79
CA LEU A 5 7.90 -0.45 -15.94
C LEU A 5 7.50 -1.68 -16.75
N LYS A 6 8.18 -1.95 -17.87
CA LYS A 6 7.93 -3.16 -18.67
C LYS A 6 8.20 -4.44 -17.88
N ARG A 7 9.31 -4.48 -17.12
CA ARG A 7 9.64 -5.65 -16.26
C ARG A 7 8.56 -5.90 -15.24
N GLU A 8 8.23 -4.90 -14.43
CA GLU A 8 7.23 -5.02 -13.36
C GLU A 8 5.84 -5.37 -13.94
N PHE A 9 5.49 -4.82 -15.10
CA PHE A 9 4.22 -5.13 -15.77
C PHE A 9 4.15 -6.60 -16.18
N LEU A 10 5.23 -7.11 -16.79
CA LEU A 10 5.33 -8.52 -17.17
C LEU A 10 5.33 -9.44 -15.95
N LEU A 11 5.96 -9.05 -14.84
CA LEU A 11 5.93 -9.82 -13.60
C LEU A 11 4.52 -9.91 -13.02
N PHE A 12 3.78 -8.80 -12.94
CA PHE A 12 2.39 -8.82 -12.46
C PHE A 12 1.44 -9.58 -13.39
N PHE A 13 1.67 -9.53 -14.70
CA PHE A 13 0.82 -10.22 -15.67
C PHE A 13 1.12 -11.73 -15.74
N ASN A 14 2.39 -12.12 -15.73
CA ASN A 14 2.81 -13.51 -15.87
C ASN A 14 2.78 -14.29 -14.55
N ILE A 15 2.87 -13.61 -13.41
CA ILE A 15 2.79 -14.22 -12.08
C ILE A 15 1.43 -13.88 -11.48
N PRO A 16 0.38 -14.67 -11.76
CA PRO A 16 -0.99 -14.37 -11.34
C PRO A 16 -1.11 -14.19 -9.83
N LYS A 17 -0.25 -14.88 -9.05
CA LYS A 17 -0.16 -14.72 -7.57
C LYS A 17 -0.11 -13.25 -7.16
N ASN A 18 0.60 -12.37 -7.90
CA ASN A 18 0.79 -10.97 -7.53
C ASN A 18 -0.50 -10.13 -7.61
N ILE A 19 -1.51 -10.59 -8.35
CA ILE A 19 -2.82 -9.92 -8.49
C ILE A 19 -3.89 -10.66 -7.67
N TYR A 20 -3.96 -11.99 -7.81
CA TYR A 20 -5.03 -12.77 -7.17
C TYR A 20 -4.87 -12.85 -5.65
N LEU A 21 -3.65 -12.94 -5.11
CA LEU A 21 -3.44 -13.04 -3.67
C LEU A 21 -3.91 -11.76 -2.94
N PRO A 22 -3.49 -10.55 -3.35
CA PRO A 22 -3.95 -9.33 -2.70
C PRO A 22 -5.46 -9.11 -2.78
N LEU A 23 -6.05 -9.33 -3.95
CA LEU A 23 -7.48 -9.11 -4.18
C LEU A 23 -8.34 -10.15 -3.49
N SER A 24 -7.89 -11.40 -3.43
CA SER A 24 -8.61 -12.45 -2.69
C SER A 24 -8.61 -12.17 -1.19
N ILE A 25 -7.46 -11.83 -0.61
CA ILE A 25 -7.36 -11.49 0.81
C ILE A 25 -8.24 -10.29 1.15
N TYR A 26 -8.17 -9.22 0.34
CA TYR A 26 -9.03 -8.05 0.52
C TYR A 26 -10.51 -8.43 0.49
N SER A 27 -10.92 -9.22 -0.50
CA SER A 27 -12.31 -9.64 -0.68
C SER A 27 -12.79 -10.56 0.44
N ILE A 28 -11.97 -11.52 0.88
CA ILE A 28 -12.30 -12.44 1.97
C ILE A 28 -12.46 -11.68 3.28
N LEU A 29 -11.50 -10.82 3.64
CA LEU A 29 -11.59 -10.00 4.84
C LEU A 29 -12.83 -9.12 4.81
N PHE A 30 -13.09 -8.50 3.66
CA PHE A 30 -14.25 -7.66 3.47
C PHE A 30 -15.57 -8.44 3.66
N VAL A 31 -15.69 -9.63 3.07
CA VAL A 31 -16.87 -10.50 3.24
C VAL A 31 -17.06 -10.94 4.68
N ILE A 32 -15.98 -11.29 5.40
CA ILE A 32 -16.04 -11.66 6.82
C ILE A 32 -16.63 -10.50 7.64
N PHE A 33 -16.13 -9.28 7.42
CA PHE A 33 -16.62 -8.11 8.14
C PHE A 33 -18.07 -7.74 7.81
N VAL A 34 -18.51 -7.96 6.56
CA VAL A 34 -19.92 -7.78 6.18
C VAL A 34 -20.80 -8.85 6.83
N ALA A 35 -20.37 -10.11 6.83
CA ALA A 35 -21.10 -11.23 7.42
C ALA A 35 -21.31 -11.09 8.94
N LEU A 36 -20.38 -10.42 9.63
CA LEU A 36 -20.48 -10.11 11.05
C LEU A 36 -21.57 -9.09 11.38
N GLY A 37 -22.22 -8.47 10.38
CA GLY A 37 -23.38 -7.59 10.60
C GLY A 37 -23.06 -6.35 11.42
N LEU A 38 -21.84 -5.81 11.28
CA LEU A 38 -21.39 -4.65 12.03
C LEU A 38 -22.26 -3.40 11.69
N PRO A 39 -22.47 -2.47 12.64
CA PRO A 39 -23.27 -1.27 12.43
C PRO A 39 -22.82 -0.46 11.21
N ASP A 40 -23.69 0.36 10.62
CA ASP A 40 -23.39 1.13 9.40
C ASP A 40 -22.12 1.99 9.50
N ASN A 41 -21.83 2.54 10.69
CA ASN A 41 -20.61 3.31 10.95
C ASN A 41 -19.33 2.49 10.78
N PHE A 42 -19.39 1.17 10.99
CA PHE A 42 -18.26 0.26 10.85
C PHE A 42 -18.07 -0.24 9.42
N LYS A 43 -19.02 -0.04 8.50
CA LYS A 43 -18.86 -0.44 7.09
C LYS A 43 -17.61 0.14 6.45
N PHE A 44 -17.30 1.41 6.75
CA PHE A 44 -16.10 2.07 6.22
C PHE A 44 -14.84 1.62 6.96
N ALA A 45 -14.90 1.44 8.28
CA ALA A 45 -13.77 0.88 9.04
C ALA A 45 -13.32 -0.47 8.46
N ASN A 46 -14.27 -1.30 8.03
CA ASN A 46 -13.98 -2.60 7.42
C ASN A 46 -13.22 -2.49 6.09
N VAL A 47 -13.61 -1.56 5.22
CA VAL A 47 -12.89 -1.26 3.95
C VAL A 47 -11.44 -0.89 4.24
N PHE A 48 -11.23 -0.03 5.24
CA PHE A 48 -9.89 0.40 5.58
C PHE A 48 -9.08 -0.74 6.19
N ILE A 49 -9.60 -1.44 7.21
CA ILE A 49 -8.89 -2.54 7.88
C ILE A 49 -8.49 -3.63 6.87
N SER A 50 -9.40 -4.06 5.99
CA SER A 50 -9.06 -5.03 4.95
C SER A 50 -7.99 -4.48 4.01
N SER A 51 -8.08 -3.20 3.64
CA SER A 51 -7.07 -2.57 2.79
C SER A 51 -5.68 -2.47 3.45
N PHE A 52 -5.61 -2.15 4.75
CA PHE A 52 -4.36 -2.13 5.50
C PHE A 52 -3.69 -3.49 5.50
N ILE A 53 -4.44 -4.54 5.83
CA ILE A 53 -3.90 -5.91 5.89
C ILE A 53 -3.43 -6.34 4.50
N THR A 54 -4.19 -6.03 3.45
CA THR A 54 -3.79 -6.32 2.08
C THR A 54 -2.50 -5.59 1.69
N VAL A 55 -2.38 -4.28 1.96
CA VAL A 55 -1.15 -3.51 1.67
C VAL A 55 0.04 -4.07 2.45
N PHE A 56 -0.16 -4.43 3.72
CA PHE A 56 0.86 -5.06 4.55
C PHE A 56 1.39 -6.36 3.90
N ILE A 57 0.50 -7.27 3.50
CA ILE A 57 0.89 -8.57 2.92
C ILE A 57 1.60 -8.39 1.57
N ILE A 58 1.12 -7.49 0.71
CA ILE A 58 1.79 -7.18 -0.57
C ILE A 58 3.20 -6.68 -0.34
N SER A 59 3.36 -5.77 0.63
CA SER A 59 4.66 -5.15 0.90
C SER A 59 5.71 -6.17 1.35
N GLU A 60 5.27 -7.20 2.08
CA GLU A 60 6.12 -8.26 2.61
C GLU A 60 6.64 -9.17 1.50
N SER A 61 5.75 -9.61 0.59
CA SER A 61 6.17 -10.48 -0.51
C SER A 61 6.92 -9.72 -1.61
N SER A 62 6.55 -8.46 -1.89
CA SER A 62 7.01 -7.79 -3.09
C SER A 62 8.52 -7.58 -3.15
N TYR A 63 9.18 -7.18 -2.06
CA TYR A 63 10.64 -7.05 -2.05
C TYR A 63 11.35 -8.35 -1.69
N LYS A 64 10.72 -9.22 -0.90
CA LYS A 64 11.27 -10.51 -0.51
C LYS A 64 11.48 -11.43 -1.71
N ASP A 65 10.49 -11.55 -2.59
CA ASP A 65 10.57 -12.40 -3.79
C ASP A 65 11.71 -11.93 -4.73
N ASP A 66 11.94 -10.61 -4.83
CA ASP A 66 13.02 -10.03 -5.64
C ASP A 66 14.41 -10.14 -4.98
N PHE A 67 14.46 -10.19 -3.65
CA PHE A 67 15.68 -10.42 -2.89
C PHE A 67 16.10 -11.89 -2.96
N GLU A 68 15.16 -12.82 -2.78
CA GLU A 68 15.41 -14.27 -2.87
C GLU A 68 15.84 -14.70 -4.28
N SER A 69 15.36 -14.04 -5.32
CA SER A 69 15.78 -14.29 -6.71
C SER A 69 17.12 -13.64 -7.08
N GLY A 70 17.73 -12.84 -6.18
CA GLY A 70 18.97 -12.10 -6.46
C GLY A 70 18.81 -10.94 -7.45
N ALA A 71 17.59 -10.60 -7.86
CA ALA A 71 17.34 -9.56 -8.83
C ALA A 71 17.77 -8.17 -8.33
N ILE A 72 17.59 -7.91 -7.02
CA ILE A 72 18.00 -6.63 -6.42
C ILE A 72 19.53 -6.52 -6.38
N GLU A 73 20.25 -7.61 -6.10
CA GLU A 73 21.72 -7.63 -6.09
C GLU A 73 22.29 -7.34 -7.48
N GLN A 74 21.73 -7.97 -8.52
CA GLN A 74 22.10 -7.69 -9.91
C GLN A 74 21.86 -6.22 -10.28
N MET A 75 20.75 -5.62 -9.85
CA MET A 75 20.46 -4.21 -10.12
C MET A 75 21.47 -3.26 -9.46
N ILE A 76 22.00 -3.60 -8.28
CA ILE A 76 23.04 -2.81 -7.63
C ILE A 76 24.37 -2.96 -8.37
N LEU A 77 24.76 -4.18 -8.74
CA LEU A 77 26.01 -4.42 -9.47
C LEU A 77 26.05 -3.73 -10.83
N GLU A 78 24.91 -3.61 -11.48
CA GLU A 78 24.76 -2.93 -12.77
C GLU A 78 24.55 -1.40 -12.65
N ASP A 79 24.70 -0.82 -11.45
CA ASP A 79 24.46 0.60 -11.15
C ASP A 79 23.13 1.14 -11.72
N LYS A 80 22.10 0.28 -11.70
CA LYS A 80 20.78 0.64 -12.21
C LYS A 80 20.10 1.64 -11.27
N ASN A 81 19.31 2.53 -11.86
CA ASN A 81 18.56 3.53 -11.10
C ASN A 81 17.46 2.88 -10.23
N LEU A 82 17.78 2.60 -8.97
CA LEU A 82 16.88 2.00 -7.98
C LEU A 82 15.63 2.85 -7.70
N ILE A 83 15.72 4.17 -7.80
CA ILE A 83 14.55 5.07 -7.63
C ILE A 83 13.52 4.77 -8.72
N SER A 84 13.97 4.62 -9.97
CA SER A 84 13.09 4.26 -11.07
C SER A 84 12.44 2.89 -10.87
N TYR A 85 13.13 1.95 -10.20
CA TYR A 85 12.58 0.63 -9.89
C TYR A 85 11.48 0.71 -8.82
N VAL A 86 11.74 1.37 -7.70
CA VAL A 86 10.77 1.55 -6.60
C VAL A 86 9.50 2.27 -7.08
N LEU A 87 9.66 3.33 -7.86
CA LEU A 87 8.52 4.07 -8.43
C LEU A 87 7.73 3.23 -9.45
N SER A 88 8.41 2.41 -10.27
CA SER A 88 7.72 1.52 -11.21
C SER A 88 6.87 0.49 -10.48
N LYS A 89 7.38 -0.08 -9.39
CA LYS A 89 6.66 -1.04 -8.56
C LYS A 89 5.44 -0.41 -7.88
N LEU A 90 5.59 0.79 -7.31
CA LEU A 90 4.47 1.54 -6.74
C LEU A 90 3.39 1.85 -7.78
N PHE A 91 3.79 2.27 -8.99
CA PHE A 91 2.85 2.54 -10.08
C PHE A 91 2.03 1.30 -10.47
N ILE A 92 2.69 0.14 -10.59
CA ILE A 92 2.02 -1.10 -11.01
C ILE A 92 1.12 -1.65 -9.91
N GLN A 93 1.54 -1.60 -8.65
CA GLN A 93 0.67 -1.90 -7.51
C GLN A 93 -0.57 -1.01 -7.50
N THR A 94 -0.41 0.27 -7.83
CA THR A 94 -1.55 1.20 -7.91
C THR A 94 -2.55 0.77 -8.97
N VAL A 95 -2.07 0.45 -10.18
CA VAL A 95 -2.92 0.07 -11.31
C VAL A 95 -3.61 -1.27 -11.10
N PHE A 96 -2.87 -2.29 -10.66
CA PHE A 96 -3.37 -3.67 -10.62
C PHE A 96 -3.99 -4.08 -9.29
N VAL A 97 -3.73 -3.34 -8.21
CA VAL A 97 -4.24 -3.70 -6.88
C VAL A 97 -5.10 -2.58 -6.30
N PHE A 98 -4.59 -1.36 -6.18
CA PHE A 98 -5.29 -0.30 -5.46
C PHE A 98 -6.54 0.18 -6.20
N ILE A 99 -6.49 0.31 -7.53
CA ILE A 99 -7.66 0.67 -8.34
C ILE A 99 -8.75 -0.43 -8.25
N PRO A 100 -8.46 -1.73 -8.45
CA PRO A 100 -9.45 -2.78 -8.24
C PRO A 100 -10.00 -2.84 -6.81
N MET A 101 -9.17 -2.64 -5.78
CA MET A 101 -9.61 -2.57 -4.39
C MET A 101 -10.61 -1.42 -4.17
N LEU A 102 -10.37 -0.25 -4.77
CA LEU A 102 -11.30 0.88 -4.72
C LEU A 102 -12.64 0.53 -5.36
N ILE A 103 -12.62 -0.13 -6.53
CA ILE A 103 -13.85 -0.54 -7.23
C ILE A 103 -14.64 -1.52 -6.36
N ILE A 104 -13.99 -2.53 -5.80
CA ILE A 104 -14.62 -3.50 -4.89
C ILE A 104 -15.17 -2.76 -3.65
N GLY A 105 -14.36 -1.89 -3.02
CA GLY A 105 -14.78 -1.10 -1.86
C GLY A 105 -16.05 -0.30 -2.13
N LEU A 106 -16.11 0.43 -3.25
CA LEU A 106 -17.29 1.20 -3.66
C LEU A 106 -18.52 0.34 -3.94
N LEU A 107 -18.35 -0.80 -4.63
CA LEU A 107 -19.46 -1.68 -4.99
C LEU A 107 -20.16 -2.26 -3.75
N PHE A 108 -19.40 -2.57 -2.71
CA PHE A 108 -19.97 -3.22 -1.53
C PHE A 108 -20.28 -2.28 -0.36
N SER A 109 -19.48 -1.23 -0.14
CA SER A 109 -19.73 -0.27 0.96
C SER A 109 -20.60 0.90 0.56
N GLY A 110 -20.73 1.18 -0.75
CA GLY A 110 -21.43 2.34 -1.27
C GLY A 110 -20.67 3.64 -0.99
N LEU A 111 -21.40 4.76 -1.02
CA LEU A 111 -20.86 6.09 -0.75
C LEU A 111 -21.30 6.58 0.64
N PRO A 112 -20.39 7.17 1.44
CA PRO A 112 -20.78 7.86 2.66
C PRO A 112 -21.73 9.02 2.32
N GLN A 113 -22.80 9.22 3.11
CA GLN A 113 -23.81 10.27 2.86
C GLN A 113 -23.21 11.68 2.74
N ASN A 114 -22.06 11.93 3.36
CA ASN A 114 -21.41 13.24 3.40
C ASN A 114 -20.28 13.40 2.38
N LEU A 115 -19.99 12.39 1.54
CA LEU A 115 -18.84 12.39 0.64
C LEU A 115 -19.27 12.14 -0.81
N SER A 116 -18.78 12.99 -1.69
CA SER A 116 -18.88 12.76 -3.13
C SER A 116 -17.97 11.60 -3.56
N LEU A 117 -18.31 10.98 -4.69
CA LEU A 117 -17.50 9.90 -5.29
C LEU A 117 -16.04 10.32 -5.52
N THR A 118 -15.83 11.57 -5.94
CA THR A 118 -14.49 12.12 -6.18
C THR A 118 -13.70 12.29 -4.88
N GLN A 119 -14.35 12.79 -3.82
CA GLN A 119 -13.71 12.94 -2.51
C GLN A 119 -13.33 11.59 -1.91
N PHE A 120 -14.24 10.60 -1.96
CA PHE A 120 -13.97 9.25 -1.45
C PHE A 120 -12.84 8.56 -2.22
N SER A 121 -12.90 8.59 -3.56
CA SER A 121 -11.87 7.95 -4.39
C SER A 121 -10.50 8.59 -4.21
N ALA A 122 -10.44 9.92 -4.14
CA ALA A 122 -9.20 10.65 -3.92
C ALA A 122 -8.61 10.36 -2.53
N SER A 123 -9.41 10.41 -1.47
CA SER A 123 -8.92 10.13 -0.11
C SER A 123 -8.52 8.67 0.07
N TYR A 124 -9.28 7.73 -0.50
CA TYR A 124 -8.97 6.31 -0.43
C TYR A 124 -7.67 5.96 -1.18
N LEU A 125 -7.49 6.44 -2.40
CA LEU A 125 -6.24 6.21 -3.14
C LEU A 125 -5.05 6.90 -2.48
N ALA A 126 -5.22 8.14 -2.01
CA ALA A 126 -4.17 8.82 -1.25
C ALA A 126 -3.78 8.01 -0.01
N CYS A 127 -4.75 7.44 0.70
CA CYS A 127 -4.52 6.53 1.83
C CYS A 127 -3.67 5.32 1.43
N LEU A 128 -4.05 4.55 0.41
CA LEU A 128 -3.28 3.37 -0.02
C LEU A 128 -1.87 3.73 -0.49
N LEU A 129 -1.74 4.82 -1.24
CA LEU A 129 -0.46 5.31 -1.74
C LEU A 129 0.44 5.85 -0.64
N THR A 130 -0.11 6.43 0.43
CA THR A 130 0.68 6.81 1.61
C THR A 130 1.20 5.59 2.34
N LEU A 131 0.37 4.56 2.51
CA LEU A 131 0.68 3.37 3.30
C LEU A 131 1.73 2.48 2.63
N SER A 132 1.63 2.30 1.32
CA SER A 132 2.49 1.37 0.59
C SER A 132 3.99 1.65 0.82
N PRO A 133 4.53 2.87 0.66
CA PRO A 133 5.93 3.14 0.95
C PRO A 133 6.34 2.87 2.40
N PHE A 134 5.49 3.18 3.40
CA PHE A 134 5.80 2.88 4.80
C PHE A 134 5.93 1.37 5.03
N PHE A 135 4.98 0.59 4.51
CA PHE A 135 5.01 -0.86 4.56
C PHE A 135 6.18 -1.48 3.79
N ASN A 136 6.53 -0.91 2.64
CA ASN A 136 7.70 -1.32 1.88
C ASN A 136 9.00 -1.04 2.64
N LEU A 137 9.09 0.09 3.36
CA LEU A 137 10.26 0.39 4.19
C LEU A 137 10.43 -0.64 5.30
N GLY A 138 9.36 -0.96 6.03
CA GLY A 138 9.44 -1.97 7.08
C GLY A 138 9.79 -3.36 6.53
N SER A 139 9.27 -3.74 5.36
CA SER A 139 9.55 -5.05 4.76
C SER A 139 11.02 -5.19 4.38
N ILE A 140 11.59 -4.16 3.76
CA ILE A 140 13.00 -4.14 3.35
C ILE A 140 13.93 -4.15 4.56
N VAL A 141 13.62 -3.41 5.64
CA VAL A 141 14.44 -3.46 6.86
C VAL A 141 14.45 -4.87 7.47
N SER A 142 13.35 -5.60 7.33
CA SER A 142 13.20 -6.96 7.86
C SER A 142 13.70 -8.08 6.96
N ILE A 143 14.15 -7.77 5.73
CA ILE A 143 14.31 -8.74 4.65
C ILE A 143 15.27 -9.89 4.97
N ARG A 144 16.40 -9.60 5.65
CA ARG A 144 17.40 -10.62 6.05
C ARG A 144 17.03 -11.41 7.30
N LYS A 145 16.17 -10.85 8.17
CA LYS A 145 15.94 -11.40 9.52
C LYS A 145 14.82 -12.43 9.58
N ASN A 146 14.12 -12.73 8.47
CA ASN A 146 12.95 -13.62 8.43
C ASN A 146 11.89 -13.34 9.52
N ASN A 147 11.96 -12.15 10.12
CA ASN A 147 11.17 -11.76 11.27
C ASN A 147 10.26 -10.62 10.82
N SER A 148 8.99 -10.65 11.21
CA SER A 148 7.96 -9.65 10.87
C SER A 148 8.16 -8.32 11.60
N LEU A 149 9.41 -7.82 11.65
CA LEU A 149 9.79 -6.50 12.14
C LEU A 149 9.16 -5.36 11.32
N ASN A 150 8.59 -5.69 10.15
CA ASN A 150 7.78 -4.80 9.32
C ASN A 150 6.69 -4.10 10.15
N ALA A 151 5.95 -4.83 10.99
CA ALA A 151 4.92 -4.24 11.83
C ALA A 151 5.50 -3.30 12.92
N LEU A 152 6.61 -3.68 13.55
CA LEU A 152 7.15 -2.97 14.71
C LEU A 152 7.67 -1.56 14.37
N ILE A 153 8.29 -1.41 13.19
CA ILE A 153 8.87 -0.13 12.73
C ILE A 153 7.78 0.85 12.29
N ILE A 154 6.63 0.35 11.85
CA ILE A 154 5.57 1.16 11.23
C ILE A 154 4.51 1.59 12.25
N ILE A 155 4.35 0.89 13.37
CA ILE A 155 3.38 1.20 14.43
C ILE A 155 3.37 2.69 14.83
N PRO A 156 4.51 3.38 15.05
CA PRO A 156 4.50 4.80 15.44
C PRO A 156 3.84 5.71 14.39
N PHE A 157 3.94 5.35 13.11
CA PHE A 157 3.38 6.10 11.99
C PHE A 157 1.94 5.68 11.65
N LEU A 158 1.52 4.48 12.05
CA LEU A 158 0.15 3.97 11.86
C LEU A 158 -0.85 4.67 12.78
N VAL A 159 -0.49 4.97 14.02
CA VAL A 159 -1.43 5.57 14.98
C VAL A 159 -1.94 6.94 14.51
N PRO A 160 -1.10 7.92 14.14
CA PRO A 160 -1.57 9.19 13.58
C PRO A 160 -2.43 9.00 12.33
N PHE A 161 -2.07 8.01 11.52
CA PHE A 161 -2.74 7.74 10.26
C PHE A 161 -4.16 7.18 10.44
N ILE A 162 -4.39 6.32 11.44
CA ILE A 162 -5.72 5.80 11.78
C ILE A 162 -6.67 6.93 12.20
N PHE A 163 -6.19 7.88 13.02
CA PHE A 163 -7.00 9.04 13.43
C PHE A 163 -7.41 9.93 12.25
N LEU A 164 -6.55 10.08 11.23
CA LEU A 164 -6.89 10.84 10.03
C LEU A 164 -8.02 10.18 9.24
N ILE A 165 -8.00 8.85 9.12
CA ILE A 165 -9.05 8.09 8.42
C ILE A 165 -10.37 8.21 9.18
N GLU A 166 -10.36 8.02 10.50
CA GLU A 166 -11.54 8.24 11.33
C GLU A 166 -12.09 9.66 11.11
N GLY A 167 -11.21 10.65 11.13
CA GLY A 167 -11.52 12.05 10.86
C GLY A 167 -12.19 12.27 9.50
N LEU A 168 -11.66 11.67 8.44
CA LEU A 168 -12.12 11.83 7.06
C LEU A 168 -13.48 11.18 6.79
N PHE A 169 -13.67 9.93 7.25
CA PHE A 169 -14.77 9.09 6.81
C PHE A 169 -15.89 8.95 7.85
N ILE A 170 -15.58 9.15 9.13
CA ILE A 170 -16.56 8.98 10.23
C ILE A 170 -16.96 10.34 10.79
N SER A 171 -16.00 11.18 11.18
CA SER A 171 -16.29 12.45 11.86
C SER A 171 -16.81 13.57 10.93
N GLY A 172 -16.70 13.40 9.61
CA GLY A 172 -17.16 14.37 8.61
C GLY A 172 -16.26 15.62 8.46
N GLN A 173 -15.11 15.68 9.12
CA GLN A 173 -14.15 16.78 8.97
C GLN A 173 -13.22 16.55 7.76
N TRP A 174 -13.74 16.72 6.55
CA TRP A 174 -12.99 16.35 5.35
C TRP A 174 -11.80 17.27 5.05
N ASN A 175 -12.01 18.60 4.96
CA ASN A 175 -10.98 19.55 4.55
C ASN A 175 -9.66 19.47 5.35
N PRO A 176 -9.65 19.60 6.68
CA PRO A 176 -8.40 19.63 7.44
C PRO A 176 -7.66 18.29 7.36
N ASN A 177 -8.39 17.19 7.49
CA ASN A 177 -7.80 15.86 7.48
C ASN A 177 -7.31 15.46 6.07
N PHE A 178 -7.95 15.94 5.01
CA PHE A 178 -7.52 15.68 3.64
C PHE A 178 -6.22 16.43 3.30
N TYR A 179 -6.09 17.69 3.72
CA TYR A 179 -4.83 18.42 3.53
C TYR A 179 -3.68 17.78 4.31
N PHE A 180 -3.95 17.30 5.53
CA PHE A 180 -2.94 16.58 6.31
C PHE A 180 -2.57 15.24 5.66
N LEU A 181 -3.56 14.49 5.16
CA LEU A 181 -3.32 13.26 4.39
C LEU A 181 -2.46 13.53 3.15
N MET A 182 -2.71 14.62 2.43
CA MET A 182 -1.94 14.99 1.26
C MET A 182 -0.50 15.39 1.60
N ALA A 183 -0.29 16.09 2.72
CA ALA A 183 1.06 16.36 3.23
C ALA A 183 1.80 15.05 3.55
N TYR A 184 1.11 14.10 4.18
CA TYR A 184 1.65 12.77 4.49
C TYR A 184 1.94 11.96 3.23
N PHE A 185 1.11 12.10 2.20
CA PHE A 185 1.29 11.47 0.90
C PHE A 185 2.55 11.98 0.20
N VAL A 186 2.74 13.30 0.15
CA VAL A 186 3.95 13.90 -0.41
C VAL A 186 5.18 13.46 0.38
N PHE A 187 5.09 13.45 1.71
CA PHE A 187 6.18 12.97 2.56
C PHE A 187 6.53 11.50 2.27
N SER A 188 5.53 10.63 2.16
CA SER A 188 5.69 9.20 1.88
C SER A 188 6.31 8.96 0.50
N ILE A 189 5.77 9.59 -0.55
CA ILE A 189 6.27 9.39 -1.91
C ILE A 189 7.70 9.87 -2.09
N VAL A 190 8.08 10.98 -1.45
CA VAL A 190 9.41 11.57 -1.63
C VAL A 190 10.39 10.95 -0.64
N PHE A 191 10.18 11.13 0.67
CA PHE A 191 11.20 10.77 1.67
C PHE A 191 11.25 9.26 1.93
N ILE A 192 10.09 8.61 2.09
CA ILE A 192 10.08 7.18 2.42
C ILE A 192 10.60 6.33 1.28
N ASN A 193 10.25 6.63 0.02
CA ASN A 193 10.82 5.92 -1.13
C ASN A 193 12.34 6.15 -1.28
N LEU A 194 12.86 7.33 -0.95
CA LEU A 194 14.31 7.56 -0.92
C LEU A 194 14.98 6.73 0.18
N LEU A 195 14.37 6.68 1.38
CA LEU A 195 14.86 5.83 2.46
C LEU A 195 14.83 4.35 2.08
N VAL A 196 13.78 3.89 1.40
CA VAL A 196 13.68 2.53 0.85
C VAL A 196 14.89 2.21 -0.03
N VAL A 197 15.27 3.12 -0.94
CA VAL A 197 16.45 2.93 -1.81
C VAL A 197 17.75 2.82 -1.01
N GLU A 198 17.96 3.68 -0.01
CA GLU A 198 19.17 3.62 0.82
C GLU A 198 19.21 2.36 1.69
N VAL A 199 18.08 1.95 2.27
CA VAL A 199 18.01 0.71 3.04
C VAL A 199 18.29 -0.51 2.15
N ILE A 200 17.80 -0.54 0.91
CA ILE A 200 18.13 -1.60 -0.05
C ILE A 200 19.65 -1.73 -0.23
N LYS A 201 20.37 -0.61 -0.40
CA LYS A 201 21.84 -0.64 -0.53
C LYS A 201 22.52 -1.16 0.73
N ILE A 202 22.06 -0.76 1.90
CA ILE A 202 22.61 -1.20 3.19
C ILE A 202 22.37 -2.70 3.41
N GLN A 203 21.19 -3.20 3.04
CA GLN A 203 20.81 -4.61 3.19
C GLN A 203 21.48 -5.55 2.17
N ILE A 204 22.21 -5.03 1.20
CA ILE A 204 22.97 -5.85 0.23
C ILE A 204 24.47 -5.81 0.53
N ARG A 205 24.95 -4.75 1.19
CA ARG A 205 26.30 -4.70 1.76
C ARG A 205 26.48 -5.70 2.91
#